data_AF-A0A645A2F2-F1
#
_entry.id   AF-A0A645A2F2-F1
#
_cell.length_a   1.000
_cell.length_b   1.000
_cell.length_c   1.000
_cell.angle_alpha   90.00
_cell.angle_beta   90.00
_cell.angle_gamma   90.00
#
_symmetry.space_group_name_H-M   'P 1'
#
loop_
_entity.id
_entity.type
_entity.pdbx_description
1 polymer ?
#
loop_
_entity_poly.entity_id
_entity_poly.type
_entity_poly.pdbx_seq_one_letter_code
_entity_poly.pdbx_strand_id
1 'polypeptide(L)'
;MDYQREVFTCEEGNVRITFDKNLEAGIDTADIFDPKMTIVQAFPPDALILEVKYDDYIPDYILNALQIHSHKKEAISKYVYCRMVQLKWNPARRVLRKER
;
A
#
# COMPACT_ATOMS: atom_id res chain seq x y z
N MET A 1 -2.30 7.57 -7.25
CA MET A 1 -2.40 6.53 -6.21
C MET A 1 -2.47 7.29 -4.91
N ASP A 2 -3.46 6.98 -4.09
CA ASP A 2 -3.77 7.71 -2.87
C ASP A 2 -4.03 6.73 -1.73
N TYR A 3 -3.86 7.18 -0.48
CA TYR A 3 -4.10 6.39 0.73
C TYR A 3 -4.14 7.28 1.97
N GLN A 4 -4.84 6.82 3.00
CA GLN A 4 -4.90 7.48 4.31
C GLN A 4 -3.86 6.85 5.25
N ARG A 5 -2.95 7.67 5.77
CA ARG A 5 -1.85 7.20 6.63
C ARG A 5 -2.02 7.64 8.07
N GLU A 6 -1.96 6.67 8.97
CA GLU A 6 -1.80 6.89 10.41
C GLU A 6 -0.39 6.49 10.83
N VAL A 7 0.27 7.32 11.63
CA VAL A 7 1.70 7.17 12.01
C VAL A 7 1.84 7.16 13.53
N PHE A 8 2.61 6.21 14.03
CA PHE A 8 3.04 6.12 15.42
C PHE A 8 4.57 6.03 15.46
N THR A 9 5.18 6.71 16.43
CA THR A 9 6.64 6.76 16.59
C THR A 9 7.01 6.46 18.03
N CYS A 10 8.13 5.78 18.22
CA CYS A 10 8.73 5.45 19.50
C CYS A 10 10.24 5.70 19.38
N GLU A 11 10.80 6.44 20.33
CA GLU A 11 12.21 6.85 20.29
C GLU A 11 13.13 5.63 20.52
N GLU A 12 12.72 4.71 21.39
CA GLU A 12 13.41 3.46 21.65
C GLU A 12 13.47 2.59 20.38
N GLY A 13 14.69 2.34 19.88
CA GLY A 13 14.91 1.61 18.63
C GLY A 13 14.51 2.39 17.36
N ASN A 14 14.18 3.69 17.48
CA ASN A 14 13.70 4.53 16.37
C ASN A 14 12.54 3.89 15.60
N VAL A 15 11.59 3.32 16.35
CA VAL A 15 10.49 2.54 15.78
C VAL A 15 9.42 3.46 15.20
N ARG A 16 9.01 3.19 13.96
CA ARG A 16 7.92 3.88 13.25
C ARG A 16 6.94 2.85 12.73
N ILE A 17 5.68 2.98 13.15
CA ILE A 17 4.59 2.11 12.75
C ILE A 17 3.64 2.94 11.91
N THR A 18 3.31 2.47 10.71
CA THR A 18 2.32 3.13 9.86
C THR A 18 1.20 2.19 9.45
N PHE A 19 -0.03 2.69 9.49
CA PHE A 19 -1.21 2.05 8.94
C PHE A 19 -1.63 2.81 7.69
N ASP A 20 -1.46 2.19 6.53
CA ASP A 20 -1.94 2.74 5.26
C ASP A 20 -3.29 2.10 4.93
N LYS A 21 -4.33 2.92 4.99
CA LYS A 21 -5.74 2.55 4.78
C LYS A 21 -6.23 3.09 3.45
N ASN A 22 -7.31 2.51 2.93
CA ASN A 22 -8.01 3.00 1.74
C ASN A 22 -7.06 3.23 0.56
N LEU A 23 -6.25 2.22 0.23
CA LEU A 23 -5.32 2.30 -0.87
C LEU A 23 -6.08 2.35 -2.21
N GLU A 24 -5.82 3.40 -2.98
CA GLU A 24 -6.55 3.75 -4.20
C GLU A 24 -5.63 3.89 -5.41
N ALA A 25 -6.14 3.52 -6.60
CA ALA A 25 -5.42 3.59 -7.87
C ALA A 25 -6.22 4.36 -8.92
N GLY A 26 -5.53 5.25 -9.63
CA GLY A 26 -6.02 5.82 -10.89
C GLY A 26 -5.85 4.82 -12.03
N ILE A 27 -6.87 4.65 -12.89
CA ILE A 27 -6.90 3.53 -13.85
C ILE A 27 -6.96 3.91 -15.34
N ASP A 28 -7.43 5.10 -15.68
CA ASP A 28 -7.77 5.51 -17.05
C ASP A 28 -6.69 6.40 -17.69
N THR A 29 -6.04 7.25 -16.90
CA THR A 29 -5.01 8.17 -17.38
C THR A 29 -3.62 7.87 -16.79
N ALA A 30 -2.58 8.39 -17.44
CA ALA A 30 -1.22 8.44 -16.91
C ALA A 30 -0.88 9.82 -16.32
N ASP A 31 -1.72 10.82 -16.60
CA ASP A 31 -1.62 12.13 -15.97
C ASP A 31 -2.12 12.03 -14.54
N ILE A 32 -1.20 12.18 -13.59
CA ILE A 32 -1.48 12.07 -12.16
C ILE A 32 -2.21 13.32 -11.60
N PHE A 33 -2.30 14.39 -12.38
CA PHE A 33 -2.95 15.65 -11.99
C PHE A 33 -4.30 15.86 -12.67
N ASP A 34 -4.78 14.90 -13.47
CA ASP A 34 -6.08 14.98 -14.12
C ASP A 34 -7.21 14.93 -13.06
N PRO A 35 -7.98 16.01 -12.87
CA PRO A 35 -9.08 16.03 -11.90
C PRO A 35 -10.24 15.11 -12.29
N LYS A 36 -10.27 14.59 -13.54
CA LYS A 36 -11.27 13.65 -14.03
C LYS A 36 -10.80 12.20 -13.98
N MET A 37 -9.62 11.93 -13.42
CA MET A 37 -9.07 10.58 -13.28
C MET A 37 -10.04 9.67 -12.51
N THR A 38 -10.34 8.51 -13.07
CA THR A 38 -11.12 7.49 -12.38
C THR A 38 -10.26 6.82 -11.32
N ILE A 39 -10.69 6.93 -10.06
CA ILE A 39 -10.06 6.31 -8.90
C ILE A 39 -10.85 5.08 -8.50
N VAL A 40 -10.17 3.96 -8.26
CA VAL A 40 -10.76 2.73 -7.74
C VAL A 40 -9.98 2.22 -6.55
N GLN A 41 -10.66 1.49 -5.68
CA GLN A 41 -10.04 0.83 -4.55
C GLN A 41 -9.07 -0.24 -5.06
N ALA A 42 -7.81 -0.11 -4.65
CA ALA A 42 -6.75 -1.00 -5.07
C ALA A 42 -6.53 -2.14 -4.07
N PHE A 43 -6.97 -2.03 -2.82
CA PHE A 43 -6.81 -3.06 -1.80
C PHE A 43 -8.18 -3.48 -1.23
N PRO A 44 -8.35 -4.68 -0.66
CA PRO A 44 -9.62 -5.09 -0.06
C PRO A 44 -10.10 -4.09 1.01
N PRO A 45 -11.42 -3.80 1.12
CA PRO A 45 -11.95 -2.78 2.03
C PRO A 45 -11.73 -3.07 3.52
N ASP A 46 -11.63 -4.35 3.88
CA ASP A 46 -11.40 -4.87 5.22
C ASP A 46 -9.92 -5.10 5.53
N ALA A 47 -9.03 -4.68 4.62
CA ALA A 47 -7.59 -4.86 4.76
C ALA A 47 -6.86 -3.50 4.73
N LEU A 48 -5.75 -3.44 5.47
CA LEU A 48 -4.83 -2.30 5.49
C LEU A 48 -3.39 -2.80 5.42
N ILE A 49 -2.47 -1.88 5.18
CA ILE A 49 -1.03 -2.18 5.18
C ILE A 49 -0.43 -1.68 6.48
N LEU A 50 0.07 -2.61 7.29
CA LEU A 50 0.87 -2.33 8.48
C LEU A 50 2.35 -2.42 8.11
N GLU A 51 3.06 -1.31 8.24
CA GLU A 51 4.51 -1.23 8.03
C GLU A 51 5.19 -0.85 9.35
N VAL A 52 6.23 -1.58 9.72
CA VAL A 52 7.04 -1.34 10.92
C VAL A 52 8.49 -1.14 10.48
N LYS A 53 9.04 0.04 10.79
CA LYS A 53 10.43 0.43 10.54
C LYS A 53 11.12 0.65 11.87
N TYR A 54 12.38 0.24 11.97
CA TYR A 54 13.20 0.34 13.18
C TYR A 54 14.68 0.25 12.77
N ASP A 55 15.56 0.68 13.67
CA ASP A 55 17.00 0.57 13.46
C ASP A 55 17.51 -0.79 13.99
N ASP A 56 18.11 -0.80 15.19
CA ASP A 56 18.77 -1.99 15.74
C ASP A 56 17.80 -3.00 16.38
N TYR A 57 16.70 -2.52 16.98
CA TYR A 57 15.75 -3.37 17.70
C TYR A 57 14.34 -2.78 17.77
N ILE A 58 13.37 -3.64 18.10
CA ILE A 58 12.00 -3.25 18.46
C ILE A 58 11.79 -3.58 19.95
N PRO A 59 11.34 -2.64 20.78
CA PRO A 59 11.00 -2.93 22.18
C PRO A 59 9.93 -4.03 22.32
N ASP A 60 10.06 -4.87 23.34
CA ASP A 60 9.19 -6.03 23.55
C ASP A 60 7.70 -5.67 23.67
N TYR A 61 7.37 -4.54 24.30
CA TYR A 61 5.98 -4.10 24.41
C TYR A 61 5.35 -3.79 23.05
N ILE A 62 6.14 -3.30 22.08
CA ILE A 62 5.69 -3.08 20.70
C ILE A 62 5.54 -4.44 20.01
N LEU A 63 6.51 -5.34 20.14
CA LEU A 63 6.43 -6.68 19.57
C LEU A 63 5.19 -7.44 20.07
N ASN A 64 4.88 -7.32 21.36
CA ASN A 64 3.70 -7.90 21.98
C ASN A 64 2.41 -7.27 21.47
N ALA A 65 2.37 -5.95 21.30
CA ALA A 65 1.21 -5.26 20.72
C ALA A 65 0.98 -5.62 19.23
N LEU A 66 2.04 -5.94 18.50
CA LEU A 66 1.98 -6.36 17.09
C LEU A 66 1.58 -7.83 16.89
N GLN A 67 1.34 -8.62 17.95
CA GLN A 67 0.84 -10.01 17.88
C GLN A 67 -0.65 -10.07 17.49
N ILE A 68 -1.02 -9.45 16.38
CA ILE A 68 -2.40 -9.38 15.90
C ILE A 68 -2.75 -10.68 15.17
N HIS A 69 -3.76 -11.43 15.58
CA HIS A 69 -4.06 -12.74 14.97
C HIS A 69 -4.39 -12.71 13.46
N SER A 70 -4.84 -11.58 12.93
CA SER A 70 -5.25 -11.40 11.54
C SER A 70 -4.16 -10.85 10.61
N HIS A 71 -2.91 -10.74 11.05
CA HIS A 71 -1.84 -10.23 10.19
C HIS A 71 -1.34 -11.28 9.20
N LYS A 72 -1.16 -10.87 7.94
CA LYS A 72 -0.45 -11.66 6.93
C LYS A 72 0.87 -10.96 6.61
N LYS A 73 2.00 -11.59 6.96
CA LYS A 73 3.33 -11.05 6.61
C LYS A 73 3.59 -11.30 5.13
N GLU A 74 3.64 -10.22 4.35
CA GLU A 74 3.91 -10.28 2.91
C GLU A 74 4.88 -9.18 2.49
N ALA A 75 5.67 -9.46 1.45
CA ALA A 75 6.37 -8.40 0.73
C ALA A 75 5.34 -7.68 -0.16
N ILE A 76 5.02 -6.43 0.18
CA ILE A 76 4.02 -5.65 -0.53
C ILE A 76 4.64 -4.39 -1.16
N SER A 77 4.22 -4.09 -2.39
CA SER A 77 4.50 -2.81 -3.05
C SER A 77 3.19 -2.20 -3.48
N LYS A 78 2.87 -1.03 -2.91
CA LYS A 78 1.64 -0.32 -3.25
C LYS A 78 1.60 0.04 -4.74
N TYR A 79 2.74 0.40 -5.32
CA TYR A 79 2.87 0.66 -6.75
C TYR A 79 2.50 -0.57 -7.59
N VAL A 80 3.07 -1.75 -7.26
CA VAL A 80 2.78 -2.99 -7.99
C VAL A 80 1.29 -3.31 -7.90
N TYR A 81 0.69 -3.18 -6.71
CA TYR A 81 -0.73 -3.46 -6.51
C TYR A 81 -1.62 -2.52 -7.34
N CYS A 82 -1.42 -1.21 -7.23
CA CYS A 82 -2.15 -0.23 -8.04
C CYS A 82 -1.96 -0.44 -9.54
N ARG A 83 -0.75 -0.82 -9.97
CA ARG A 83 -0.46 -1.09 -11.38
C ARG A 83 -1.15 -2.36 -11.88
N MET A 84 -1.24 -3.40 -11.05
CA MET A 84 -1.99 -4.62 -11.39
C MET A 84 -3.48 -4.31 -11.55
N VAL A 85 -4.05 -3.45 -10.69
CA VAL A 85 -5.45 -3.00 -10.79
C VAL A 85 -5.66 -2.21 -12.09
N GLN A 86 -4.78 -1.25 -12.40
CA GLN A 86 -4.83 -0.51 -13.67
C GLN A 86 -4.78 -1.43 -14.90
N LEU A 87 -3.92 -2.46 -14.89
CA LEU A 87 -3.81 -3.43 -15.98
C LEU A 87 -5.05 -4.35 -16.11
N LYS A 88 -5.72 -4.65 -15.00
CA LYS A 88 -6.99 -5.41 -15.02
C LYS A 88 -8.11 -4.60 -15.65
N TRP A 89 -8.20 -3.30 -15.33
CA TRP A 89 -9.24 -2.41 -15.86
C TRP A 89 -9.02 -1.98 -17.32
N ASN A 90 -7.77 -1.89 -17.78
CA ASN A 90 -7.45 -1.52 -19.16
C ASN A 90 -6.66 -2.63 -19.89
N PRO A 91 -7.33 -3.71 -20.34
CA PRO A 91 -6.67 -4.84 -20.99
C PRO A 91 -6.02 -4.49 -22.35
N ALA A 92 -6.45 -3.43 -23.04
CA ALA A 92 -5.84 -3.00 -24.29
C ALA A 92 -4.36 -2.57 -24.11
N ARG A 93 -3.98 -2.09 -22.91
CA ARG A 93 -2.57 -1.80 -22.57
C ARG A 93 -1.70 -3.04 -22.37
N ARG A 94 -2.26 -4.25 -22.23
CA ARG A 94 -1.47 -5.50 -22.18
C ARG A 94 -0.88 -5.85 -23.55
N VAL A 95 -1.59 -5.54 -24.64
CA VAL A 95 -1.22 -5.95 -26.00
C VAL A 95 0.00 -5.15 -26.50
N LEU A 96 0.06 -3.85 -26.20
CA LEU A 96 1.14 -2.94 -26.61
C LEU A 96 2.51 -3.23 -25.96
N ARG A 97 2.59 -4.13 -24.97
CA ARG A 97 3.85 -4.52 -24.31
C ARG A 97 4.44 -5.84 -24.83
N LYS A 98 3.72 -6.57 -25.68
CA LYS A 98 4.21 -7.83 -26.29
C LYS A 98 4.97 -7.63 -27.61
N GLU A 99 4.96 -6.42 -28.15
CA GLU A 99 5.60 -6.06 -29.43
C GLU A 99 6.87 -5.21 -29.25
N ARG A 100 7.51 -5.26 -28.08
CA ARG A 100 8.84 -4.68 -27.84
C ARG A 100 9.76 -5.70 -27.22
#